data_AF-A0A4U6CR67-F1
#
_entry.id   AF-A0A4U6CR67-F1
#
_cell.length_a   1.000
_cell.length_b   1.000
_cell.length_c   1.000
_cell.angle_alpha   90.00
_cell.angle_beta   90.00
_cell.angle_gamma   90.00
#
_symmetry.space_group_name_H-M   'P 1'
#
loop_
_entity.id
_entity.type
_entity.pdbx_description
1 polymer ?
#
loop_
_entity_poly.entity_id
_entity_poly.type
_entity_poly.pdbx_seq_one_letter_code
_entity_poly.pdbx_strand_id
1 'polypeptide(L)'
;MTKHEAEQWIRQAQKYIGAKKPVVTKSQLGFPSTIEPCRLDSVMLKEDNGDFFPIARLRSVNTGILCGQEDLEQTLEYLHRVGN
;
A
#
# COMPACT_ATOMS: atom_id res chain seq x y z
N MET A 1 7.96 12.86 -8.83
CA MET A 1 8.99 11.96 -9.43
C MET A 1 8.67 11.72 -10.90
N THR A 2 9.61 11.25 -11.71
CA THR A 2 9.32 10.92 -13.11
C THR A 2 8.46 9.66 -13.23
N LYS A 3 7.73 9.53 -14.34
CA LYS A 3 6.93 8.33 -14.65
C LYS A 3 7.77 7.05 -14.63
N HIS A 4 8.97 7.12 -15.20
CA HIS A 4 9.87 5.95 -15.29
C HIS A 4 10.29 5.46 -13.90
N GLU A 5 10.68 6.36 -13.00
CA GLU A 5 11.04 6.01 -11.61
C GLU A 5 9.86 5.36 -10.88
N ALA A 6 8.67 5.95 -10.99
CA ALA A 6 7.46 5.41 -10.35
C ALA A 6 7.11 4.00 -10.85
N GLU A 7 7.26 3.76 -12.16
CA GLU A 7 7.03 2.45 -12.77
C GLU A 7 8.06 1.40 -12.30
N GLN A 8 9.32 1.79 -12.05
CA GLN A 8 10.32 0.88 -11.48
C GLN A 8 9.94 0.43 -10.07
N TRP A 9 9.46 1.35 -9.23
CA TRP A 9 8.95 1.02 -7.89
C TRP A 9 7.77 0.05 -7.93
N ILE A 10 6.82 0.31 -8.84
CA ILE A 10 5.66 -0.58 -9.07
C ILE A 10 6.11 -1.99 -9.45
N ARG A 11 7.05 -2.13 -10.39
CA ARG A 11 7.59 -3.44 -10.79
C ARG A 11 8.24 -4.18 -9.62
N GLN A 12 9.02 -3.48 -8.81
CA GLN A 12 9.64 -4.09 -7.62
C GLN A 12 8.61 -4.54 -6.60
N ALA A 13 7.52 -3.79 -6.43
CA ALA A 13 6.47 -4.10 -5.46
C ALA A 13 5.55 -5.24 -5.85
N GLN A 14 5.43 -5.56 -7.13
CA GLN A 14 4.60 -6.68 -7.59
C GLN A 14 4.97 -8.01 -6.92
N LYS A 15 6.25 -8.23 -6.59
CA LYS A 15 6.72 -9.44 -5.89
C LYS A 15 6.23 -9.55 -4.44
N TYR A 16 5.75 -8.45 -3.86
CA TYR A 16 5.22 -8.40 -2.50
C TYR A 16 3.68 -8.40 -2.44
N ILE A 17 2.99 -8.54 -3.58
CA ILE A 17 1.53 -8.70 -3.56
C ILE A 17 1.18 -9.92 -2.70
N GLY A 18 0.22 -9.74 -1.79
CA GLY A 18 -0.17 -10.72 -0.79
C GLY A 18 0.65 -10.70 0.50
N ALA A 19 1.75 -9.94 0.58
CA ALA A 19 2.50 -9.74 1.82
C ALA A 19 1.69 -8.90 2.82
N LYS A 20 1.87 -9.19 4.12
CA LYS A 20 1.10 -8.56 5.20
C LYS A 20 1.84 -7.36 5.80
N LYS A 21 1.10 -6.30 6.11
CA LYS A 21 1.55 -5.12 6.84
C LYS A 21 0.45 -4.68 7.82
N PRO A 22 0.78 -4.33 9.08
CA PRO A 22 -0.17 -3.68 9.97
C PRO A 22 -0.48 -2.27 9.48
N VAL A 23 -1.76 -1.92 9.40
CA VAL A 23 -2.23 -0.62 8.93
C VAL A 23 -3.19 -0.05 9.96
N VAL A 24 -3.06 1.24 10.24
CA VAL A 24 -4.07 1.98 11.01
C VAL A 24 -5.24 2.24 10.08
N THR A 25 -6.38 1.59 10.29
CA THR A 25 -7.59 1.92 9.54
C THR A 25 -8.20 3.21 10.09
N LYS A 26 -8.57 4.11 9.19
CA LYS A 26 -9.37 5.28 9.57
C LYS A 26 -10.71 4.78 10.08
N SER A 27 -11.19 5.36 11.17
CA SER A 27 -12.58 5.25 11.61
C SER A 27 -13.53 5.37 10.41
N GLN A 28 -14.19 4.26 10.07
CA GLN A 28 -15.26 4.23 9.08
C GLN A 28 -16.54 3.82 9.81
N LEU A 29 -17.66 4.47 9.48
CA LEU A 29 -19.00 4.04 9.89
C LEU A 29 -19.18 3.84 11.41
N GLY A 30 -18.58 4.70 12.24
CA GLY A 30 -18.75 4.68 13.69
C GLY A 30 -17.85 3.69 14.45
N PHE A 31 -16.98 2.96 13.76
CA PHE A 31 -15.96 2.13 14.42
C PHE A 31 -14.73 2.97 14.82
N PRO A 32 -14.11 2.67 15.98
CA PRO A 32 -12.85 3.29 16.36
C PRO A 32 -11.75 2.90 15.38
N SER A 33 -10.79 3.79 15.15
CA SER A 33 -9.58 3.47 14.40
C SER A 33 -8.82 2.35 15.12
N THR A 34 -8.44 1.31 14.39
CA THR A 34 -7.69 0.18 14.94
C THR A 34 -6.49 -0.16 14.04
N ILE A 35 -5.50 -0.84 14.60
CA ILE A 35 -4.42 -1.43 13.81
C ILE A 35 -4.87 -2.82 13.41
N GLU A 36 -4.98 -3.08 12.11
CA GLU A 36 -5.32 -4.39 11.60
C GLU A 36 -4.31 -4.90 10.57
N PRO A 37 -4.12 -6.23 10.47
CA PRO A 37 -3.27 -6.80 9.44
C PRO A 37 -3.95 -6.68 8.06
N CYS A 38 -3.27 -6.00 7.14
CA CYS A 38 -3.69 -5.89 5.75
C CYS A 38 -2.70 -6.58 4.81
N ARG A 39 -3.17 -7.05 3.65
CA ARG A 39 -2.33 -7.50 2.56
C ARG A 39 -2.16 -6.42 1.51
N LEU A 40 -0.98 -6.35 0.90
CA LEU A 40 -0.78 -5.61 -0.34
C LEU A 40 -1.61 -6.27 -1.45
N ASP A 41 -2.69 -5.60 -1.85
CA ASP A 41 -3.68 -6.08 -2.80
C ASP A 41 -3.25 -5.79 -4.23
N SER A 42 -2.88 -4.54 -4.49
CA SER A 42 -2.41 -4.08 -5.79
C SER A 42 -1.56 -2.82 -5.66
N VAL A 43 -0.86 -2.48 -6.73
CA VAL A 43 -0.11 -1.23 -6.86
C VAL A 43 -0.60 -0.46 -8.07
N MET A 44 -0.59 0.87 -8.00
CA MET A 44 -1.04 1.73 -9.10
C MET A 44 -0.22 2.99 -9.18
N LEU A 45 -0.21 3.61 -10.35
CA LEU A 45 0.39 4.91 -10.58
C LEU A 45 -0.70 5.99 -10.52
N LYS A 46 -0.56 6.97 -9.63
CA LYS A 46 -1.38 8.18 -9.60
C LYS A 46 -0.60 9.32 -10.23
N GLU A 47 -1.27 10.12 -11.05
CA GLU A 47 -0.73 11.37 -11.59
C GLU A 47 -1.47 12.55 -10.96
N ASP A 48 -0.74 13.56 -10.51
CA ASP A 48 -1.28 14.77 -9.91
C ASP A 48 -0.38 15.95 -10.28
N ASN A 49 -0.92 16.96 -10.98
CA ASN A 49 -0.17 18.14 -11.45
C ASN A 49 1.14 17.85 -12.21
N GLY A 50 1.17 16.77 -12.99
CA GLY A 50 2.36 16.36 -13.77
C GLY A 50 3.40 15.60 -12.97
N ASP A 51 3.19 15.42 -11.66
CA ASP A 51 3.96 14.50 -10.83
C ASP A 51 3.32 13.12 -10.78
N PHE A 52 4.18 12.10 -10.74
CA PHE A 52 3.78 10.70 -10.64
C PHE A 52 4.00 10.19 -9.21
N PHE A 53 3.03 9.44 -8.68
CA PHE A 53 3.03 8.90 -7.32
C PHE A 53 2.66 7.42 -7.35
N PRO A 54 3.58 6.50 -7.03
CA PRO A 54 3.25 5.09 -6.92
C PRO A 54 2.51 4.84 -5.60
N ILE A 55 1.37 4.16 -5.68
CA ILE A 55 0.47 3.92 -4.55
C ILE A 55 0.30 2.42 -4.30
N ALA A 56 0.40 2.03 -3.03
CA ALA A 56 0.03 0.71 -2.52
C ALA A 56 -1.44 0.69 -2.10
N ARG A 57 -2.20 -0.31 -2.56
CA ARG A 57 -3.58 -0.57 -2.07
C ARG A 57 -3.56 -1.73 -1.10
N LEU A 58 -4.11 -1.52 0.09
CA LEU A 58 -4.07 -2.50 1.17
C LEU A 58 -5.48 -2.99 1.52
N ARG A 59 -5.62 -4.30 1.71
CA ARG A 59 -6.90 -4.96 2.00
C ARG A 59 -6.82 -5.74 3.30
N SER A 60 -7.85 -5.64 4.13
CA SER A 60 -7.94 -6.40 5.39
C SER A 60 -7.83 -7.89 5.12
N VAL A 61 -7.02 -8.60 5.91
CA VAL A 61 -7.02 -10.06 5.87
C VAL A 61 -8.23 -10.67 6.57
N ASN A 62 -8.89 -9.91 7.43
CA ASN A 62 -10.01 -10.38 8.23
C ASN A 62 -11.34 -10.19 7.49
N THR A 63 -11.54 -9.01 6.91
CA THR A 63 -12.81 -8.63 6.27
C THR A 63 -12.77 -8.63 4.75
N GLY A 64 -11.57 -8.64 4.14
CA GLY A 64 -11.42 -8.47 2.71
C GLY A 64 -11.77 -7.06 2.20
N ILE A 65 -12.04 -6.10 3.08
CA ILE A 65 -12.37 -4.72 2.72
C ILE A 65 -11.10 -3.92 2.41
N LEU A 66 -11.17 -2.97 1.48
CA LEU A 66 -10.07 -2.04 1.20
C LEU A 66 -9.86 -1.14 2.43
N CYS A 67 -8.72 -1.29 3.08
CA CYS A 67 -8.38 -0.57 4.31
C CYS A 67 -7.77 0.81 4.01
N GLY A 68 -7.10 0.96 2.88
CA GLY A 68 -6.51 2.23 2.51
C GLY A 68 -5.64 2.20 1.26
N GLN A 69 -5.11 3.39 0.97
CA GLN A 69 -4.08 3.66 -0.02
C GLN A 69 -2.92 4.33 0.72
N GLU A 70 -1.71 3.81 0.52
CA GLU A 70 -0.49 4.35 1.13
C GLU A 70 0.55 4.63 0.05
N ASP A 71 1.53 5.44 0.41
CA ASP A 71 2.74 5.60 -0.38
C ASP A 71 3.43 4.24 -0.59
N LEU A 72 3.79 3.93 -1.84
CA LEU A 72 4.37 2.63 -2.17
C LEU A 72 5.77 2.46 -1.58
N GLU A 73 6.56 3.52 -1.52
CA GLU A 73 7.95 3.47 -1.03
C GLU A 73 7.98 3.12 0.46
N GLN A 74 7.18 3.81 1.28
CA GLN A 74 7.04 3.49 2.72
C GLN A 74 6.54 2.06 2.95
N THR A 75 5.60 1.60 2.11
CA THR A 75 5.08 0.24 2.18
C THR A 75 6.18 -0.78 1.88
N LEU A 76 6.96 -0.56 0.83
CA LEU A 76 8.06 -1.42 0.44
C LEU A 76 9.18 -1.47 1.49
N GLU A 77 9.56 -0.31 2.05
CA GLU A 77 10.57 -0.24 3.08
C GLU A 77 10.21 -1.13 4.28
N TYR A 78 8.96 -1.06 4.74
CA TYR A 78 8.48 -1.95 5.79
C TYR A 78 8.59 -3.42 5.38
N LEU A 79 8.08 -3.78 4.20
CA LEU A 79 8.04 -5.17 3.72
C LEU A 79 9.44 -5.76 3.52
N HIS A 80 10.42 -4.96 3.11
CA HIS A 80 11.83 -5.36 3.03
C HIS A 80 12.44 -5.67 4.39
N ARG A 81 12.06 -4.91 5.43
CA ARG A 81 12.57 -5.09 6.79
C ARG A 81 12.01 -6.33 7.49
N VAL A 82 10.78 -6.73 7.17
CA VAL A 82 10.12 -7.89 7.82
C VAL A 82 10.16 -9.18 6.99
N GLY A 83 10.48 -9.09 5.69
CA GLY A 83 10.62 -10.23 4.79
C GLY A 83 12.03 -10.86 4.76
N ASN A 84 12.98 -10.25 5.46
CA ASN A 84 14.32 -10.80 5.79
C ASN A 84 14.35 -11.18 7.27
#